data_AF-A0A1B3WTD6-F1
#
_entry.id   AF-A0A1B3WTD6-F1
#
_cell.length_a   1.000
_cell.length_b   1.000
_cell.length_c   1.000
_cell.angle_alpha   90.00
_cell.angle_beta   90.00
_cell.angle_gamma   90.00
#
_symmetry.space_group_name_H-M   'P 1'
#
loop_
_entity.id
_entity.type
_entity.pdbx_description
1 polymer ?
#
loop_
_entity_poly.entity_id
_entity_poly.type
_entity_poly.pdbx_seq_one_letter_code
_entity_poly.pdbx_strand_id
1 'polypeptide(L)'
;MVNVYILCEGQTEEQFVKQVLSPSVSRIQAIRTAYPSPEFIDDSPDTAPSKRIKSLIPAYKKVADGIVLAERIGIDRILQECSHFRAWVGKIRALTG
;
A
#
# COMPACT_ATOMS: atom_id res chain seq x y z
N MET A 1 -10.58 3.70 -9.84
CA MET A 1 -10.32 2.24 -9.93
C MET A 1 -9.25 2.05 -10.99
N VAL A 2 -8.15 1.37 -10.67
CA VAL A 2 -7.06 1.14 -11.62
C VAL A 2 -7.25 -0.25 -12.21
N ASN A 3 -7.38 -0.34 -13.53
CA ASN A 3 -7.44 -1.62 -14.24
C ASN A 3 -6.02 -2.00 -14.67
N VAL A 4 -5.54 -3.15 -14.19
CA VAL A 4 -4.21 -3.67 -14.55
C VAL A 4 -4.41 -4.77 -15.58
N TYR A 5 -3.94 -4.52 -16.80
CA TYR A 5 -3.91 -5.52 -17.87
C TYR A 5 -2.50 -6.09 -17.96
N ILE A 6 -2.37 -7.42 -17.94
CA ILE A 6 -1.09 -8.11 -18.04
C ILE A 6 -1.12 -8.95 -19.31
N LEU A 7 -0.29 -8.59 -20.28
CA LEU A 7 -0.07 -9.39 -21.49
C LEU A 7 1.00 -10.44 -21.15
N CYS A 8 0.70 -11.70 -21.43
CA CYS A 8 1.64 -12.81 -21.29
C CYS A 8 2.00 -13.31 -22.68
N GLU A 9 3.29 -13.52 -22.94
CA GLU A 9 3.80 -14.06 -24.21
C GLU A 9 3.84 -15.60 -24.20
N GLY A 10 3.75 -16.23 -23.03
CA GLY A 10 3.76 -17.68 -22.90
C GLY A 10 3.08 -18.23 -21.64
N GLN A 11 2.93 -19.56 -21.62
CA GLN A 11 2.22 -20.29 -20.57
C GLN A 11 2.85 -20.12 -19.17
N THR A 12 4.18 -20.06 -19.07
CA THR A 12 4.88 -19.89 -17.78
C THR A 12 4.54 -18.55 -17.14
N GLU A 13 4.49 -17.47 -17.92
CA GLU A 13 4.11 -16.14 -17.43
C GLU A 13 2.64 -16.10 -17.02
N GLU A 14 1.76 -16.71 -17.81
CA GLU A 14 0.34 -16.82 -17.49
C GLU A 14 0.14 -17.56 -16.16
N GLN A 15 0.86 -18.66 -15.94
CA GLN A 15 0.82 -19.41 -14.68
C GLN A 15 1.36 -18.58 -13.52
N PHE A 16 2.47 -17.86 -13.70
CA PHE A 16 2.99 -16.95 -12.68
C PHE A 16 1.95 -15.89 -12.29
N VAL A 17 1.30 -15.26 -13.27
CA VAL A 17 0.27 -14.25 -13.02
C VAL A 17 -0.90 -14.84 -12.26
N LYS A 18 -1.41 -15.99 -12.70
CA LYS A 18 -2.59 -16.63 -12.10
C LYS A 18 -2.32 -17.18 -10.70
N GLN A 19 -1.16 -17.76 -10.47
CA GLN A 19 -0.87 -18.52 -9.25
C GLN A 19 -0.13 -17.68 -8.19
N VAL A 20 0.64 -16.66 -8.59
CA VAL A 20 1.48 -15.88 -7.67
C VAL A 20 1.02 -14.43 -7.58
N LEU A 21 0.94 -13.74 -8.71
CA LEU A 21 0.71 -12.29 -8.71
C LEU A 21 -0.74 -11.94 -8.34
N SER A 22 -1.71 -12.52 -9.04
CA SER A 22 -3.14 -12.21 -8.88
C SER A 22 -3.65 -12.47 -7.44
N PRO A 23 -3.33 -13.60 -6.79
CA PRO A 23 -3.76 -13.82 -5.40
C PRO A 23 -3.17 -12.80 -4.43
N SER A 24 -1.89 -12.44 -4.59
CA SER A 24 -1.20 -11.47 -3.74
C SER A 24 -1.83 -10.08 -3.84
N VAL A 25 -2.04 -9.60 -5.07
CA VAL A 25 -2.68 -8.30 -5.35
C VAL A 25 -4.10 -8.29 -4.81
N SER A 26 -4.88 -9.35 -5.06
CA SER A 26 -6.27 -9.45 -4.61
C SER A 26 -6.39 -9.39 -3.09
N ARG A 27 -5.48 -10.02 -2.34
CA ARG A 27 -5.48 -9.97 -0.86
C ARG A 27 -5.17 -8.58 -0.33
N ILE A 28 -4.18 -7.89 -0.90
CA ILE A 28 -3.86 -6.51 -0.50
C ILE A 28 -5.05 -5.60 -0.81
N GLN A 29 -5.67 -5.77 -1.97
CA GLN A 29 -6.82 -4.98 -2.37
C GLN A 29 -8.02 -5.23 -1.46
N ALA A 30 -8.30 -6.49 -1.12
CA ALA A 30 -9.36 -6.85 -0.17
C ALA A 30 -9.17 -6.16 1.19
N ILE A 31 -7.94 -6.13 1.72
CA ILE A 31 -7.63 -5.39 2.95
C ILE A 31 -7.90 -3.90 2.76
N ARG A 32 -7.41 -3.27 1.68
CA ARG A 32 -7.64 -1.83 1.45
C ARG A 32 -9.12 -1.49 1.30
N THR A 33 -9.90 -2.33 0.63
CA THR A 33 -11.35 -2.12 0.40
C THR A 33 -12.20 -2.39 1.63
N ALA A 34 -11.70 -3.14 2.61
CA ALA A 34 -12.41 -3.37 3.87
C ALA A 34 -12.48 -2.12 4.75
N TYR A 35 -11.74 -1.06 4.41
CA TYR A 35 -11.67 0.19 5.17
C TYR A 35 -11.98 1.40 4.29
N PRO A 36 -12.64 2.45 4.82
CA PRO A 36 -12.98 3.63 4.05
C PRO A 36 -11.74 4.45 3.64
N SER A 37 -10.71 4.50 4.48
CA SER A 37 -9.43 5.19 4.22
C SER A 37 -8.24 4.34 4.72
N PRO A 38 -7.03 4.51 4.15
CA PRO A 38 -5.84 3.82 4.65
C PRO A 38 -5.52 4.17 6.12
N GLU A 39 -6.00 5.31 6.63
CA GLU A 39 -5.81 5.70 8.03
C GLU A 39 -6.45 4.76 9.03
N PHE A 40 -7.50 4.05 8.61
CA PHE A 40 -8.16 3.06 9.46
C PHE A 40 -7.47 1.70 9.40
N ILE A 41 -6.41 1.53 8.62
CA ILE A 41 -5.65 0.27 8.56
C ILE A 41 -4.50 0.33 9.57
N ASP A 42 -4.75 0.83 10.78
CA ASP A 42 -3.76 0.95 11.87
C ASP A 42 -4.41 0.67 13.24
N ASP A 43 -5.17 -0.43 13.30
CA ASP A 43 -6.05 -0.74 14.43
C ASP A 43 -5.31 -1.23 15.69
N SER A 44 -4.16 -1.91 15.54
CA SER A 44 -3.41 -2.46 16.68
C SER A 44 -1.94 -2.76 16.35
N PRO A 45 -1.05 -2.90 17.35
CA PRO A 45 0.37 -3.24 17.13
C PRO A 45 0.58 -4.54 16.32
N ASP A 46 -0.29 -5.53 16.53
CA ASP A 46 -0.23 -6.83 15.85
C ASP A 46 -0.79 -6.76 14.43
N THR A 47 -1.70 -5.82 14.16
CA THR A 47 -2.36 -5.67 12.85
C THR A 47 -1.99 -4.38 12.11
N ALA A 48 -0.92 -3.71 12.53
CA ALA A 48 -0.38 -2.53 11.87
C ALA A 48 -0.10 -2.81 10.38
N PRO A 49 -0.12 -1.79 9.50
CA PRO A 49 -0.02 -1.99 8.04
C PRO A 49 1.22 -2.81 7.66
N SER A 50 2.36 -2.49 8.26
CA SER A 50 3.63 -3.20 8.01
C SER A 50 3.62 -4.68 8.40
N LYS A 51 2.85 -5.07 9.42
CA LYS A 51 2.71 -6.47 9.85
C LYS A 51 1.80 -7.25 8.90
N ARG A 52 0.71 -6.63 8.44
CA ARG A 52 -0.17 -7.20 7.40
C ARG A 52 0.60 -7.46 6.10
N ILE A 53 1.37 -6.48 5.63
CA ILE A 53 2.19 -6.63 4.42
C ILE A 53 3.24 -7.73 4.63
N LYS A 54 3.93 -7.77 5.78
CA LYS A 54 4.95 -8.80 6.07
C LYS A 54 4.37 -10.21 6.11
N SER A 55 3.13 -10.37 6.59
CA SER A 55 2.41 -11.65 6.61
C SER A 55 2.06 -12.12 5.19
N LEU A 56 1.63 -11.19 4.32
CA LEU A 56 1.28 -11.50 2.93
C LEU A 56 2.52 -11.69 2.04
N ILE A 57 3.57 -10.91 2.28
CA ILE A 57 4.80 -10.88 1.49
C ILE A 57 5.97 -11.03 2.47
N PRO A 58 6.41 -12.26 2.76
CA PRO A 58 7.49 -12.52 3.71
C PRO A 58 8.80 -11.79 3.36
N ALA A 59 9.04 -11.50 2.09
CA ALA A 59 10.21 -10.75 1.61
C ALA A 59 10.17 -9.25 1.95
N TYR A 60 9.02 -8.69 2.35
CA TYR A 60 8.84 -7.26 2.61
C TYR A 60 9.80 -6.75 3.71
N LYS A 61 10.49 -5.65 3.43
CA LYS A 61 11.42 -4.96 4.32
C LYS A 61 10.83 -3.60 4.67
N LYS A 62 10.19 -3.53 5.85
CA LYS A 62 9.44 -2.35 6.33
C LYS A 62 10.10 -1.00 6.04
N VAL A 63 11.39 -0.86 6.36
CA VAL A 63 12.10 0.42 6.22
C VAL A 63 12.43 0.69 4.75
N ALA A 64 13.19 -0.20 4.10
CA ALA A 64 13.67 0.02 2.73
C ALA A 64 12.50 0.11 1.72
N ASP A 65 11.59 -0.85 1.76
CA ASP A 65 10.44 -0.88 0.85
C ASP A 65 9.46 0.26 1.17
N GLY A 66 9.34 0.64 2.45
CA GLY A 66 8.51 1.76 2.88
C GLY A 66 8.95 3.09 2.28
N ILE A 67 10.26 3.35 2.24
CA ILE A 67 10.84 4.56 1.61
C ILE A 67 10.52 4.57 0.11
N VAL A 68 10.84 3.48 -0.60
CA VAL A 68 10.61 3.37 -2.05
C VAL A 68 9.12 3.51 -2.40
N LEU A 69 8.23 2.94 -1.59
CA LEU A 69 6.79 3.06 -1.79
C LEU A 69 6.30 4.49 -1.54
N ALA A 70 6.73 5.13 -0.46
CA ALA A 70 6.34 6.51 -0.16
C ALA A 70 6.80 7.48 -1.27
N GLU A 71 8.03 7.30 -1.78
CA GLU A 71 8.57 8.06 -2.91
C GLU A 71 7.73 7.86 -4.18
N ARG A 72 7.40 6.60 -4.52
CA ARG A 72 6.61 6.27 -5.71
C ARG A 72 5.16 6.75 -5.63
N ILE A 73 4.54 6.70 -4.44
CA ILE A 73 3.17 7.17 -4.23
C ILE A 73 3.12 8.70 -4.28
N GLY A 74 4.14 9.35 -3.73
CA GLY A 74 4.23 10.80 -3.64
C GLY A 74 3.44 11.38 -2.47
N ILE A 75 3.96 12.48 -1.92
CA ILE A 75 3.38 13.14 -0.74
C ILE A 75 1.96 13.64 -1.00
N ASP A 76 1.65 14.11 -2.19
CA ASP A 76 0.32 14.66 -2.50
C ASP A 76 -0.77 13.58 -2.40
N ARG A 77 -0.50 12.38 -2.88
CA ARG A 77 -1.45 11.26 -2.80
C ARG A 77 -1.62 10.77 -1.37
N ILE A 78 -0.52 10.69 -0.60
CA ILE A 78 -0.55 10.33 0.82
C ILE A 78 -1.40 11.36 1.59
N LEU A 79 -1.15 12.65 1.36
CA LEU A 79 -1.93 13.72 1.96
C LEU A 79 -3.38 13.68 1.50
N GLN A 80 -3.70 13.29 0.27
CA GLN A 80 -5.09 13.19 -0.21
C GLN A 80 -5.88 12.06 0.49
N GLU A 81 -5.26 10.91 0.70
CA GLU A 81 -5.94 9.73 1.27
C GLU A 81 -5.96 9.73 2.81
N CYS A 82 -5.02 10.44 3.44
CA CYS A 82 -4.84 10.46 4.89
C CYS A 82 -5.07 11.87 5.47
N SER A 83 -6.28 12.13 6.00
CA SER A 83 -6.68 13.43 6.52
C SER A 83 -6.01 13.82 7.84
N HIS A 84 -5.79 12.90 8.77
CA HIS A 84 -5.05 13.14 10.01
C HIS A 84 -3.59 13.47 9.71
N PHE A 85 -2.95 12.70 8.83
CA PHE A 85 -1.57 12.98 8.43
C PHE A 85 -1.46 14.35 7.74
N ARG A 86 -2.42 14.68 6.86
CA ARG A 86 -2.51 16.00 6.23
C ARG A 86 -2.62 17.13 7.25
N ALA A 87 -3.49 16.98 8.25
CA ALA A 87 -3.66 17.97 9.30
C ALA A 87 -2.36 18.18 10.09
N TRP A 88 -1.65 17.09 10.41
CA TRP A 88 -0.35 17.17 11.08
C TRP A 88 0.72 17.88 10.25
N VAL A 89 0.86 17.53 8.97
CA VAL A 89 1.79 18.22 8.04
C VAL A 89 1.42 19.71 7.90
N GLY A 90 0.12 20.04 7.87
CA GLY A 90 -0.36 21.42 7.86
C GLY A 90 0.11 22.22 9.07
N LYS A 91 0.05 21.63 10.28
CA LYS A 91 0.58 22.26 11.51
C LYS A 91 2.07 22.53 11.40
N ILE A 92 2.85 21.58 10.88
CA ILE A 92 4.31 21.75 10.72
C ILE A 92 4.62 22.88 9.74
N ARG A 93 3.95 22.92 8.58
CA ARG A 93 4.16 23.98 7.58
C ARG A 93 3.85 25.37 8.12
N ALA A 94 2.87 25.49 9.03
CA ALA A 94 2.53 26.74 9.69
C ALA A 94 3.56 27.21 10.74
N LEU A 95 4.48 26.33 11.19
CA LEU A 95 5.59 26.73 12.07
C LEU A 95 6.76 27.35 11.32
N THR A 96 6.81 27.16 10.01
CA THR A 96 7.89 27.61 9.13
C THR A 96 7.50 28.79 8.23
N GLY A 97 6.33 29.39 8.48
CA GLY A 97 5.87 30.64 7.86
C GLY A 97 5.85 31.77 8.87
#